data_AF-A0A920QAZ0-F1
#
_entry.id   AF-A0A920QAZ0-F1
#
_cell.length_a   1.000
_cell.length_b   1.000
_cell.length_c   1.000
_cell.angle_alpha   90.00
_cell.angle_beta   90.00
_cell.angle_gamma   90.00
#
_symmetry.space_group_name_H-M   'P 1'
#
loop_
_entity.id
_entity.type
_entity.pdbx_description
1 polymer ?
#
loop_
_entity_poly.entity_id
_entity_poly.type
_entity_poly.pdbx_seq_one_letter_code
_entity_poly.pdbx_strand_id
1 'polypeptide(L)'
;MATVCAGSLALKDAGVPLKKATAGIAMGMISDGKNHVILSDILGDEDHLGDMDFKVVGTEGGITALQMDIKIKGLSREVVEKSLMQAREGKGFIF
;
A
#
# COMPACT_ATOMS: atom_id res chain seq x y z
N MET A 1 5.25 -4.20 4.69
CA MET A 1 3.95 -4.85 4.35
C MET A 1 4.00 -6.37 4.43
N ALA A 2 5.11 -7.01 4.05
CA ALA A 2 5.30 -8.46 4.12
C ALA A 2 4.80 -9.14 5.42
N THR A 3 5.00 -8.53 6.59
CA THR A 3 4.54 -9.05 7.89
C THR A 3 3.03 -9.31 7.93
N VAL A 4 2.22 -8.48 7.26
CA VAL A 4 0.77 -8.69 7.17
C VAL A 4 0.46 -9.94 6.34
N CYS A 5 1.09 -10.07 5.17
CA CYS A 5 0.88 -11.21 4.26
C CYS A 5 1.30 -12.52 4.93
N ALA A 6 2.51 -12.54 5.52
CA ALA A 6 3.01 -13.68 6.27
C ALA A 6 2.12 -14.02 7.47
N GLY A 7 1.65 -13.01 8.22
CA GLY A 7 0.72 -13.21 9.34
C GLY A 7 -0.61 -13.81 8.89
N SER A 8 -1.17 -13.36 7.77
CA SER A 8 -2.40 -13.94 7.21
C SER A 8 -2.22 -15.40 6.82
N LEU A 9 -1.08 -15.76 6.23
CA LEU A 9 -0.76 -17.15 5.90
C LEU A 9 -0.56 -18.01 7.15
N ALA A 10 0.20 -17.53 8.13
CA ALA A 10 0.47 -18.24 9.38
C ALA A 10 -0.82 -18.50 10.18
N LEU A 11 -1.73 -17.52 10.24
CA LEU A 11 -3.03 -17.69 10.91
C LEU A 11 -3.88 -18.75 10.19
N LYS A 12 -3.85 -18.77 8.86
CA LYS A 12 -4.56 -19.80 8.06
C LYS A 12 -3.96 -21.18 8.29
N ASP A 13 -2.63 -21.30 8.30
CA ASP A 13 -1.91 -22.55 8.55
C ASP A 13 -2.20 -23.10 9.96
N ALA A 14 -2.26 -22.21 10.96
CA ALA A 14 -2.63 -22.55 12.33
C ALA A 14 -4.13 -22.90 12.53
N GLY A 15 -4.95 -22.90 11.46
CA GLY A 15 -6.38 -23.23 11.52
C GLY A 15 -7.25 -22.13 12.14
N VAL A 16 -6.75 -20.89 12.26
CA VAL A 16 -7.54 -19.76 12.77
C VAL A 16 -8.64 -19.42 11.77
N PRO A 17 -9.92 -19.34 12.18
CA PRO A 17 -11.03 -19.05 11.28
C PRO A 17 -11.05 -17.57 10.87
N LEU A 18 -10.20 -17.19 9.92
CA LEU A 18 -10.17 -15.85 9.33
C LEU A 18 -11.40 -15.62 8.45
N LYS A 19 -11.95 -14.39 8.49
CA LYS A 19 -13.06 -14.01 7.60
C LYS A 19 -12.63 -14.03 6.13
N LYS A 20 -11.44 -13.49 5.82
CA LYS A 20 -10.82 -13.42 4.49
C LYS A 20 -9.29 -13.30 4.64
N ALA A 21 -8.55 -13.68 3.60
CA ALA A 21 -7.11 -13.41 3.55
C ALA A 21 -6.85 -11.89 3.50
N THR A 22 -5.77 -11.46 4.16
CA THR A 22 -5.37 -10.05 4.22
C THR A 22 -3.96 -9.89 3.64
N ALA A 23 -3.80 -8.94 2.73
CA ALA A 23 -2.53 -8.58 2.13
C ALA A 23 -2.29 -7.07 2.26
N GLY A 24 -1.04 -6.64 2.15
CA GLY A 24 -0.68 -5.23 2.14
C GLY A 24 0.37 -4.91 1.08
N ILE A 25 0.38 -3.68 0.61
CA ILE A 25 1.34 -3.15 -0.37
C ILE A 25 1.83 -1.77 0.07
N ALA A 26 3.10 -1.48 -0.18
CA ALA A 26 3.71 -0.18 0.05
C ALA A 26 3.73 0.57 -1.29
N MET A 27 3.20 1.78 -1.29
CA MET A 27 3.14 2.66 -2.44
C MET A 27 4.02 3.86 -2.18
N GLY A 28 4.57 4.45 -3.23
CA GLY A 28 5.27 5.72 -3.12
C GLY A 28 4.89 6.69 -4.20
N MET A 29 5.47 7.88 -4.13
CA MET A 29 5.34 8.89 -5.17
C MET A 29 6.63 9.69 -5.28
N ILE A 30 7.00 10.05 -6.51
CA ILE A 30 8.04 11.04 -6.80
C ILE A 30 7.38 12.19 -7.56
N SER A 31 7.72 13.42 -7.20
CA SER A 31 7.20 14.66 -7.79
C SER A 31 8.32 15.63 -8.14
N ASP A 32 8.19 16.31 -9.28
CA ASP A 32 9.05 17.46 -9.64
C ASP A 32 8.37 18.82 -9.31
N GLY A 33 7.23 18.77 -8.60
CA GLY A 33 6.38 19.91 -8.28
C GLY A 33 5.34 20.27 -9.35
N LYS A 34 5.45 19.74 -10.57
CA LYS A 34 4.46 19.89 -11.66
C LYS A 34 3.83 18.54 -12.04
N ASN A 35 4.67 17.53 -12.15
CA ASN A 35 4.33 16.15 -12.50
C ASN A 35 4.59 15.26 -11.29
N HIS A 36 3.87 14.14 -11.24
CA HIS A 36 4.07 13.11 -10.23
C HIS A 36 3.94 11.73 -10.86
N VAL A 37 4.63 10.75 -10.29
CA VAL A 37 4.52 9.34 -10.63
C VAL A 37 4.26 8.56 -9.35
N ILE A 38 3.30 7.64 -9.39
CA ILE A 38 2.98 6.74 -8.28
C ILE A 38 3.71 5.42 -8.50
N LEU A 39 4.45 4.99 -7.49
CA LEU A 39 5.23 3.75 -7.48
C LEU A 39 4.50 2.67 -6.70
N SER A 40 4.54 1.43 -7.19
CA SER A 40 3.99 0.25 -6.51
C SER A 40 5.12 -0.59 -5.93
N ASP A 41 4.90 -1.16 -4.75
CA ASP A 41 5.84 -2.04 -4.05
C ASP A 41 7.23 -1.42 -3.89
N ILE A 42 7.25 -0.23 -3.30
CA ILE A 42 8.48 0.57 -3.21
C ILE A 42 9.59 -0.12 -2.41
N LEU A 43 10.81 0.06 -2.91
CA LEU A 43 12.04 -0.29 -2.21
C LEU A 43 12.36 0.76 -1.13
N GLY A 44 13.27 0.39 -0.21
CA GLY A 44 13.70 1.32 0.85
C GLY A 44 14.33 2.61 0.32
N ASP A 45 15.07 2.52 -0.79
CA ASP A 45 15.67 3.69 -1.43
C ASP A 45 14.62 4.61 -2.08
N GLU A 46 13.55 4.02 -2.63
CA GLU A 46 12.43 4.76 -3.23
C GLU A 46 11.54 5.42 -2.17
N ASP A 47 11.38 4.81 -0.98
CA ASP A 47 10.84 5.51 0.19
C ASP A 47 11.77 6.67 0.54
N HIS A 48 13.06 6.41 0.80
CA HIS A 48 14.00 7.41 1.29
C HIS A 48 14.04 8.67 0.41
N LEU A 49 14.06 8.49 -0.91
CA LEU A 49 14.14 9.56 -1.90
C LEU A 49 12.77 10.07 -2.38
N GLY A 50 11.70 9.33 -2.12
CA GLY A 50 10.34 9.66 -2.54
C GLY A 50 9.67 10.72 -1.66
N ASP A 51 8.59 11.29 -2.19
CA ASP A 51 7.81 12.36 -1.56
C ASP A 51 6.62 11.86 -0.72
N MET A 52 6.31 10.57 -0.84
CA MET A 52 5.21 9.90 -0.15
C MET A 52 5.56 8.43 0.09
N ASP A 53 5.28 7.95 1.30
CA ASP A 53 5.18 6.53 1.64
C ASP A 53 3.74 6.25 2.08
N PHE A 54 3.04 5.42 1.30
CA PHE A 54 1.62 5.12 1.50
C PHE A 54 1.39 3.62 1.56
N LYS A 55 1.04 3.13 2.75
CA LYS A 55 0.85 1.71 3.04
C LYS A 55 -0.63 1.39 3.06
N VAL A 56 -1.05 0.45 2.23
CA VAL A 56 -2.44 0.02 2.11
C VAL A 56 -2.55 -1.45 2.43
N VAL A 57 -3.44 -1.79 3.36
CA VAL A 57 -3.72 -3.16 3.79
C VAL A 57 -5.20 -3.46 3.61
N GLY A 58 -5.53 -4.66 3.15
CA GLY A 58 -6.92 -5.06 3.02
C GLY A 58 -7.15 -6.49 2.56
N THR A 59 -8.42 -6.81 2.41
CA THR A 59 -8.92 -8.05 1.80
C THR A 59 -9.37 -7.78 0.37
N GLU A 60 -9.81 -8.78 -0.37
CA GLU A 60 -10.50 -8.57 -1.65
C GLU A 60 -11.77 -7.70 -1.51
N GLY A 61 -12.38 -7.68 -0.31
CA GLY A 61 -13.61 -6.94 -0.04
C GLY A 61 -13.41 -5.48 0.39
N GLY A 62 -12.17 -5.01 0.57
CA GLY A 62 -11.91 -3.63 0.98
C GLY A 62 -10.64 -3.44 1.81
N ILE A 63 -10.38 -2.18 2.13
CA ILE A 63 -9.24 -1.74 2.95
C ILE A 63 -9.54 -1.98 4.43
N THR A 64 -8.57 -2.50 5.17
CA THR A 64 -8.66 -2.73 6.62
C THR A 64 -7.71 -1.84 7.42
N ALA A 65 -6.60 -1.39 6.81
CA ALA A 65 -5.71 -0.40 7.41
C ALA A 65 -5.04 0.45 6.33
N LEU A 66 -4.70 1.67 6.70
CA LEU A 66 -4.04 2.66 5.87
C LEU A 66 -3.10 3.49 6.74
N GLN A 67 -1.85 3.64 6.29
CA GLN A 67 -0.85 4.52 6.89
C GLN A 67 -0.28 5.40 5.78
N MET A 68 -0.04 6.68 6.08
CA MET A 68 0.47 7.65 5.13
C MET A 68 1.49 8.57 5.79
N ASP A 69 2.69 8.62 5.21
CA ASP A 69 3.77 9.53 5.54
C ASP A 69 4.05 10.41 4.32
N ILE A 70 3.76 11.71 4.42
CA ILE A 70 3.93 12.68 3.33
C ILE A 70 5.14 13.56 3.65
N LYS A 71 6.09 13.68 2.71
CA LYS A 71 7.32 14.49 2.87
C LYS A 71 7.24 15.85 2.19
N ILE A 72 6.15 16.10 1.45
CA ILE A 72 5.81 17.38 0.82
C ILE A 72 4.65 18.09 1.51
N LYS A 73 4.36 19.34 1.12
CA LYS A 73 3.30 20.18 1.76
C LYS A 73 1.89 19.57 1.74
N GLY A 74 1.62 18.66 0.82
CA GLY A 74 0.33 17.97 0.74
C GLY A 74 0.13 17.24 -0.58
N LEU A 75 -0.94 16.47 -0.65
CA LEU A 75 -1.34 15.71 -1.84
C LEU A 75 -2.72 16.20 -2.29
N SER A 76 -2.93 16.27 -3.61
CA SER A 76 -4.28 16.51 -4.12
C SER A 76 -5.14 15.27 -3.90
N ARG A 77 -6.46 15.46 -3.79
CA ARG A 77 -7.41 14.35 -3.67
C ARG A 77 -7.27 13.34 -4.83
N GLU A 78 -7.00 13.85 -6.03
CA GLU A 78 -6.80 13.03 -7.23
C GLU A 78 -5.58 12.10 -7.10
N VAL A 79 -4.47 12.60 -6.53
CA VAL A 79 -3.27 11.77 -6.32
C VAL A 79 -3.56 10.67 -5.31
N VAL A 80 -4.24 10.99 -4.22
CA VAL A 80 -4.64 9.99 -3.21
C VAL A 80 -5.56 8.93 -3.82
N GLU A 81 -6.55 9.35 -4.61
CA GLU A 81 -7.48 8.44 -5.29
C GLU A 81 -6.76 7.51 -6.27
N LYS A 82 -5.89 8.06 -7.13
CA LYS A 82 -5.05 7.27 -8.05
C LYS A 82 -4.16 6.28 -7.29
N SER A 83 -3.56 6.74 -6.18
CA SER A 83 -2.68 5.90 -5.35
C SER A 83 -3.44 4.73 -4.74
N LEU A 84 -4.67 4.97 -4.24
CA LEU A 84 -5.54 3.92 -3.71
C LEU A 84 -6.00 2.93 -4.78
N MET A 85 -6.29 3.39 -5.99
CA MET A 85 -6.68 2.53 -7.10
C MET A 85 -5.53 1.63 -7.55
N GLN A 86 -4.33 2.20 -7.72
CA GLN A 86 -3.13 1.42 -8.04
C GLN A 86 -2.74 0.46 -6.91
N ALA A 87 -2.90 0.87 -5.65
CA ALA A 87 -2.68 -0.01 -4.50
C ALA A 87 -3.68 -1.16 -4.46
N ARG A 88 -4.94 -0.94 -4.86
CA ARG A 88 -5.95 -2.00 -4.95
C ARG A 88 -5.53 -3.05 -5.98
N GLU A 89 -5.05 -2.63 -7.14
CA GLU A 89 -4.54 -3.52 -8.19
C GLU A 89 -3.32 -4.29 -7.70
N GLY A 90 -2.29 -3.57 -7.18
CA GLY A 90 -1.06 -4.18 -6.66
C GLY A 90 -1.33 -5.19 -5.54
N LYS A 91 -2.17 -4.84 -4.56
CA LYS A 91 -2.63 -5.77 -3.52
C LYS A 91 -3.39 -6.97 -4.10
N GLY A 92 -4.12 -6.77 -5.20
CA GLY A 92 -4.81 -7.82 -5.94
C GLY A 92 -3.87 -8.90 -6.50
N PHE A 93 -2.65 -8.53 -6.92
CA PHE A 93 -1.62 -9.46 -7.40
C PHE A 93 -0.92 -10.25 -6.29
N ILE A 94 -1.01 -9.81 -5.03
CA ILE A 94 -0.33 -10.47 -3.89
C ILE A 94 -1.15 -11.65 -3.35
N PHE A 95 -2.46 -11.69 -3.59
CA PHE A 95 -3.34 -12.77 -3.10
C PHE A 95 -3.03 -14.12 -3.73
#